data_AF-A0A3B3WZ77-F1
#
_entry.id   AF-A0A3B3WZ77-F1
#
_cell.length_a   1.000
_cell.length_b   1.000
_cell.length_c   1.000
_cell.angle_alpha   90.00
_cell.angle_beta   90.00
_cell.angle_gamma   90.00
#
_symmetry.space_group_name_H-M   'P 1'
#
loop_
_entity.id
_entity.type
_entity.pdbx_description
1 polymer ?
#
loop_
_entity_poly.entity_id
_entity_poly.type
_entity_poly.pdbx_seq_one_letter_code
_entity_poly.pdbx_strand_id
1 'polypeptide(L)'
;VKLFSFIIESNMYLSQDCTERHLLQYRHVLLIHTNITNLIFSATDTEGVHTLLGDLLPPDVYFRFNPMMNDEVSLDENQPEALDKLVMETQEYLETNRSKVAKLCLVLNSQRSPVDRDTVDNLPFFIENKTYQTKVSDALF
;
A
#
# COMPACT_ATOMS: atom_id res chain seq x y z
N VAL A 1 40.96 45.79 17.90
CA VAL A 1 41.10 44.56 17.08
C VAL A 1 40.52 43.32 17.78
N LYS A 2 40.92 42.97 19.01
CA LYS A 2 40.39 41.78 19.72
C LYS A 2 38.86 41.77 19.95
N LEU A 3 38.25 42.92 20.26
CA LEU A 3 36.81 43.02 20.47
C LEU A 3 35.99 42.80 19.17
N PHE A 4 36.53 43.24 18.03
CA PHE A 4 35.88 43.08 16.73
C PHE A 4 35.89 41.62 16.25
N SER A 5 36.98 40.88 16.52
CA SER A 5 37.07 39.45 16.21
C SER A 5 36.06 38.62 17.01
N PHE A 6 35.89 38.95 18.30
CA PHE A 6 34.94 38.26 19.18
C PHE A 6 33.47 38.45 18.76
N ILE A 7 33.13 39.65 18.26
CA ILE A 7 31.77 39.94 17.77
C ILE A 7 31.47 39.19 16.47
N ILE A 8 32.44 39.06 15.56
CA ILE A 8 32.26 38.30 14.31
C ILE A 8 32.09 36.81 14.62
N GLU A 9 32.94 36.21 15.46
CA GLU A 9 32.86 34.79 15.84
C GLU A 9 31.55 34.47 16.58
N SER A 10 31.14 35.32 17.52
CA SER A 10 29.89 35.13 18.27
C SER A 10 28.66 35.24 17.36
N ASN A 11 28.65 36.17 16.40
CA ASN A 11 27.56 36.30 15.42
C ASN A 11 27.53 35.12 14.44
N MET A 12 28.68 34.61 14.03
CA MET A 12 28.76 33.42 13.16
C MET A 12 28.24 32.17 13.88
N TYR A 13 28.60 31.99 15.16
CA TYR A 13 28.09 30.90 15.99
C TYR A 13 26.59 31.01 16.23
N LEU A 14 26.08 32.20 16.56
CA LEU A 14 24.64 32.46 16.70
C LEU A 14 23.88 32.22 15.38
N SER A 15 24.48 32.55 14.23
CA SER A 15 23.88 32.30 12.92
C SER A 15 23.84 30.81 12.57
N GLN A 16 24.89 30.03 12.90
CA GLN A 16 24.90 28.57 12.73
C GLN A 16 23.86 27.90 13.63
N ASP A 17 23.77 28.32 14.88
CA ASP A 17 22.86 27.76 15.89
C ASP A 17 21.38 28.15 15.64
N CYS A 18 21.14 29.30 14.99
CA CYS A 18 19.83 29.68 14.47
C CYS A 18 19.44 28.83 13.25
N THR A 19 20.40 28.52 12.38
CA THR A 19 20.19 27.69 11.19
C THR A 19 19.91 26.24 11.56
N GLU A 20 20.66 25.66 12.51
CA GLU A 20 20.40 24.32 13.02
C GLU A 20 19.07 24.20 13.74
N ARG A 21 18.68 25.21 14.54
CA ARG A 21 17.34 25.22 15.17
C ARG A 21 16.21 25.28 14.15
N HIS A 22 16.36 26.07 13.08
CA HIS A 22 15.39 26.06 11.98
C HIS A 22 15.35 24.70 11.28
N LEU A 23 16.50 24.08 10.97
CA LEU A 23 16.56 22.76 10.33
C LEU A 23 15.97 21.65 11.21
N LEU A 24 16.20 21.69 12.53
CA LEU A 24 15.60 20.76 13.49
C LEU A 24 14.07 20.93 13.57
N GLN A 25 13.58 22.16 13.45
CA GLN A 25 12.14 22.43 13.42
C GLN A 25 11.48 21.88 12.15
N TYR A 26 12.11 22.04 10.98
CA TYR A 26 11.64 21.43 9.73
C TYR A 26 11.72 19.90 9.75
N ARG A 27 12.72 19.32 10.41
CA ARG A 27 12.87 17.87 10.54
C ARG A 27 11.66 17.22 11.22
N HIS A 28 11.09 17.86 12.23
CA HIS A 28 9.90 17.33 12.91
C HIS A 28 8.66 17.35 11.99
N VAL A 29 8.48 18.42 11.20
CA VAL A 29 7.39 18.55 10.22
C VAL A 29 7.54 17.51 9.11
N LEU A 30 8.75 17.34 8.57
CA LEU A 30 9.03 16.35 7.53
C LEU A 30 8.81 14.92 8.04
N LEU A 31 9.26 14.61 9.26
CA LEU A 31 9.05 13.30 9.87
C LEU A 31 7.57 12.98 10.06
N ILE A 32 6.77 13.95 10.53
CA ILE A 32 5.32 13.78 10.66
C ILE A 32 4.71 13.50 9.29
N HIS A 33 5.06 14.28 8.28
CA HIS A 33 4.57 14.06 6.91
C HIS A 33 4.90 12.65 6.43
N THR A 34 6.17 12.24 6.51
CA THR A 34 6.60 10.89 6.12
C THR A 34 5.86 9.79 6.89
N ASN A 35 5.66 9.95 8.19
CA ASN A 35 4.95 8.96 9.01
C ASN A 35 3.47 8.84 8.63
N ILE A 36 2.80 9.97 8.37
CA ILE A 36 1.41 9.98 7.91
C ILE A 36 1.31 9.33 6.54
N THR A 37 2.18 9.71 5.61
CA THR A 37 2.25 9.10 4.27
C THR A 37 2.49 7.58 4.36
N ASN A 38 3.41 7.12 5.20
CA ASN A 38 3.66 5.70 5.40
C ASN A 38 2.47 4.97 6.03
N LEU A 39 1.77 5.60 6.97
CA LEU A 39 0.57 5.04 7.57
C LEU A 39 -0.54 4.90 6.53
N ILE A 40 -0.73 5.91 5.67
CA ILE A 40 -1.67 5.86 4.55
C ILE A 40 -1.28 4.74 3.58
N PHE A 41 0.00 4.66 3.17
CA PHE A 41 0.48 3.59 2.30
C PHE A 41 0.29 2.21 2.93
N SER A 42 0.52 2.04 4.23
CA SER A 42 0.28 0.76 4.91
C SER A 42 -1.20 0.34 4.95
N ALA A 43 -2.11 1.32 5.00
CA ALA A 43 -3.54 1.07 5.03
C ALA A 43 -4.14 0.90 3.61
N THR A 44 -3.43 1.38 2.59
CA THR A 44 -3.83 1.32 1.17
C THR A 44 -3.06 0.26 0.38
N ASP A 45 -2.03 -0.35 0.98
CA ASP A 45 -1.33 -1.49 0.37
C ASP A 45 -2.29 -2.67 0.22
N THR A 46 -2.39 -3.15 -1.02
CA THR A 46 -3.25 -4.26 -1.39
C THR A 46 -2.47 -5.55 -1.64
N GLU A 47 -1.13 -5.51 -1.61
CA GLU A 47 -0.28 -6.67 -1.90
C GLU A 47 -0.43 -7.78 -0.85
N GLY A 48 -0.47 -7.42 0.43
CA GLY A 48 -0.67 -8.38 1.52
C GLY A 48 -2.03 -9.10 1.42
N VAL A 49 -3.10 -8.35 1.12
CA VAL A 49 -4.44 -8.91 0.91
C VAL A 49 -4.48 -9.77 -0.34
N HIS A 50 -3.86 -9.33 -1.44
CA HIS A 50 -3.78 -10.12 -2.67
C HIS A 50 -3.13 -11.48 -2.44
N THR A 51 -1.99 -11.50 -1.76
CA THR A 51 -1.25 -12.72 -1.44
C THR A 51 -2.11 -13.67 -0.62
N LEU A 52 -2.73 -13.15 0.44
CA LEU A 52 -3.62 -13.93 1.31
C LEU A 52 -4.81 -14.50 0.53
N LEU A 53 -5.45 -13.71 -0.34
CA LEU A 53 -6.56 -14.19 -1.17
C LEU A 53 -6.10 -15.24 -2.19
N GLY A 54 -4.91 -15.11 -2.75
CA GLY A 54 -4.31 -16.10 -3.64
C GLY A 54 -4.05 -17.44 -2.94
N ASP A 55 -3.64 -17.41 -1.67
CA ASP A 55 -3.36 -18.61 -0.88
C ASP A 55 -4.63 -19.30 -0.36
N LEU A 56 -5.65 -18.52 0.00
CA LEU A 56 -6.86 -19.03 0.65
C LEU A 56 -7.97 -19.44 -0.33
N LEU A 57 -8.06 -18.79 -1.50
CA LEU A 57 -9.18 -19.01 -2.42
C LEU A 57 -8.87 -20.16 -3.41
N PRO A 58 -9.90 -20.93 -3.81
CA PRO A 58 -9.76 -21.88 -4.89
C PRO A 58 -9.31 -21.22 -6.21
N PRO A 59 -8.66 -21.98 -7.12
CA PRO A 59 -8.32 -21.47 -8.45
C PRO A 59 -9.55 -20.91 -9.17
N ASP A 60 -9.34 -19.91 -10.01
CA ASP A 60 -10.37 -19.31 -10.88
C ASP A 60 -11.51 -18.57 -10.16
N VAL A 61 -11.35 -18.28 -8.86
CA VAL A 61 -12.25 -17.44 -8.07
C VAL A 61 -11.79 -15.98 -8.01
N TYR A 62 -10.48 -15.75 -7.95
CA TYR A 62 -9.90 -14.41 -7.79
C TYR A 62 -8.88 -14.09 -8.88
N PHE A 63 -9.14 -13.02 -9.63
CA PHE A 63 -8.26 -12.52 -10.69
C PHE A 63 -7.84 -11.09 -10.38
N ARG A 64 -6.55 -10.86 -10.14
CA ARG A 64 -5.99 -9.52 -9.96
C ARG A 64 -5.47 -8.94 -11.27
N PHE A 65 -5.97 -7.76 -11.64
CA PHE A 65 -5.40 -6.93 -12.69
C PHE A 65 -4.92 -5.64 -12.03
N ASN A 66 -3.62 -5.51 -11.89
CA ASN A 66 -2.95 -4.33 -11.33
C ASN A 66 -1.68 -4.11 -12.15
N PRO A 67 -1.73 -3.37 -13.26
CA PRO A 67 -0.56 -3.08 -14.06
C PRO A 67 0.50 -2.33 -13.23
N MET A 68 1.77 -2.69 -13.44
CA MET A 68 2.88 -1.90 -12.92
C MET A 68 3.08 -0.72 -13.86
N MET A 69 2.87 0.49 -13.35
CA MET A 69 3.10 1.72 -14.11
C MET A 69 4.56 2.13 -14.03
N ASN A 70 5.06 2.82 -15.05
CA ASN A 70 6.46 3.28 -15.05
C ASN A 70 6.68 4.49 -14.14
N ASP A 71 5.65 5.31 -13.96
CA ASP A 71 5.70 6.53 -13.15
C ASP A 71 4.75 6.44 -11.95
N GLU A 72 5.13 7.08 -10.84
CA GLU A 72 4.24 7.30 -9.72
C GLU A 72 3.30 8.47 -10.04
N VAL A 73 2.02 8.17 -10.25
CA VAL A 73 1.00 9.16 -10.59
C VAL A 73 0.18 9.52 -9.35
N SER A 74 0.03 10.82 -9.08
CA SER A 74 -0.76 11.29 -7.94
C SER A 74 -2.26 11.06 -8.18
N LEU A 75 -3.02 10.91 -7.09
CA LEU A 75 -4.47 10.67 -7.17
C LEU A 75 -5.25 11.85 -7.76
N ASP A 76 -4.71 13.06 -7.71
CA ASP A 76 -5.31 14.30 -8.21
C ASP A 76 -4.80 14.70 -9.61
N GLU A 77 -3.99 13.84 -10.25
CA GLU A 77 -3.50 14.06 -11.60
C GLU A 77 -4.68 14.15 -12.59
N ASN A 78 -4.62 15.16 -13.45
CA ASN A 78 -5.65 15.44 -14.45
C ASN A 78 -5.09 15.89 -15.81
N GLN A 79 -3.76 15.94 -15.95
CA GLN A 79 -3.10 16.27 -17.20
C GLN A 79 -3.40 15.20 -18.26
N PRO A 80 -3.94 15.57 -19.43
CA PRO A 80 -4.30 14.62 -20.47
C PRO A 80 -3.15 13.71 -20.88
N GLU A 81 -1.93 14.25 -21.00
CA GLU A 81 -0.76 13.48 -21.44
C GLU A 81 -0.38 12.38 -20.45
N ALA A 82 -0.51 12.65 -19.15
CA ALA A 82 -0.24 11.67 -18.10
C ALA A 82 -1.30 10.55 -18.11
N LEU A 83 -2.57 10.92 -18.28
CA LEU A 83 -3.68 9.96 -18.38
C LEU A 83 -3.57 9.08 -19.64
N ASP A 84 -3.22 9.67 -20.77
CA ASP A 84 -3.00 8.94 -22.02
C ASP A 84 -1.87 7.91 -21.88
N LYS A 85 -0.78 8.28 -21.19
CA LYS A 85 0.32 7.35 -20.87
C LYS A 85 -0.18 6.18 -20.01
N LEU A 86 -0.97 6.43 -18.97
CA LEU A 86 -1.54 5.37 -18.14
C LEU A 86 -2.43 4.41 -18.94
N VAL A 87 -3.23 4.93 -19.87
CA VAL A 87 -4.07 4.10 -20.76
C VAL A 87 -3.20 3.23 -21.65
N MET A 88 -2.15 3.80 -22.27
CA MET A 88 -1.22 3.07 -23.11
C MET A 88 -0.52 1.94 -22.35
N GLU A 89 0.02 2.21 -21.16
CA GLU A 89 0.70 1.21 -20.32
C GLU A 89 -0.27 0.10 -19.88
N THR A 90 -1.51 0.47 -19.56
CA THR A 90 -2.56 -0.50 -19.23
C THR A 90 -2.88 -1.41 -20.42
N GLN A 91 -2.93 -0.87 -21.63
CA GLN A 91 -3.14 -1.67 -22.84
C GLN A 91 -2.00 -2.66 -23.03
N GLU A 92 -0.75 -2.23 -22.96
CA GLU A 92 0.42 -3.11 -23.07
C GLU A 92 0.42 -4.23 -22.02
N TYR A 93 0.04 -3.91 -20.78
CA TYR A 93 -0.13 -4.90 -19.72
C TYR A 93 -1.20 -5.95 -20.09
N LEU A 94 -2.37 -5.53 -20.58
CA LEU A 94 -3.44 -6.45 -20.99
C LEU A 94 -3.02 -7.33 -22.17
N GLU A 95 -2.26 -6.77 -23.12
CA GLU A 95 -1.69 -7.50 -24.25
C GLU A 95 -0.75 -8.61 -23.79
N THR A 96 0.13 -8.30 -22.84
CA THR A 96 1.07 -9.26 -22.25
C THR A 96 0.34 -10.33 -21.43
N ASN A 97 -0.79 -9.98 -20.82
CA ASN A 97 -1.58 -10.85 -19.94
C ASN A 97 -2.82 -11.45 -20.63
N ARG A 98 -2.85 -11.50 -21.97
CA ARG A 98 -4.00 -11.99 -22.76
C ARG A 98 -4.54 -13.34 -22.31
N SER A 99 -3.66 -14.27 -21.92
CA SER A 99 -4.08 -15.60 -21.43
C SER A 99 -4.91 -15.52 -20.15
N LYS A 100 -4.54 -14.64 -19.22
CA LYS A 100 -5.27 -14.40 -17.97
C LYS A 100 -6.63 -13.77 -18.23
N VAL A 101 -6.70 -12.81 -19.15
CA VAL A 101 -7.95 -12.18 -19.60
C VAL A 101 -8.86 -13.22 -20.28
N ALA A 102 -8.32 -14.03 -21.18
CA ALA A 102 -9.08 -15.09 -21.85
C ALA A 102 -9.65 -16.11 -20.85
N LYS A 103 -8.85 -16.50 -19.85
CA LYS A 103 -9.29 -17.39 -18.77
C LYS A 103 -10.44 -16.77 -17.98
N LEU A 104 -10.33 -15.49 -17.59
CA LEU A 104 -11.41 -14.77 -16.94
C LEU A 104 -12.69 -14.77 -17.80
N CYS A 105 -12.57 -14.48 -19.11
CA CYS A 105 -13.73 -14.50 -20.01
C CYS A 105 -14.39 -15.88 -20.07
N LEU A 106 -13.62 -16.98 -20.06
CA LEU A 106 -14.19 -18.33 -20.01
C LEU A 106 -14.96 -18.58 -18.71
N VAL A 107 -14.40 -18.19 -17.57
CA VAL A 107 -15.05 -18.32 -16.25
C VAL A 107 -16.34 -17.48 -16.20
N LEU A 108 -16.29 -16.23 -16.64
CA LEU A 108 -17.46 -15.34 -16.65
C LEU A 108 -18.57 -15.78 -17.60
N ASN A 109 -18.22 -16.43 -18.71
CA ASN A 109 -19.20 -17.00 -19.66
C ASN A 109 -19.69 -18.40 -19.28
N SER A 110 -19.12 -19.01 -18.24
CA SER A 110 -19.59 -20.29 -17.72
C SER A 110 -20.97 -20.10 -17.09
N GLN A 111 -21.92 -20.98 -17.43
CA GLN A 111 -23.27 -20.92 -16.89
C GLN A 111 -23.21 -21.07 -15.36
N ARG A 112 -23.72 -20.08 -14.60
CA ARG A 112 -23.88 -20.23 -13.15
C ARG A 112 -24.82 -21.41 -12.89
N SER A 113 -24.30 -22.52 -12.38
CA SER A 113 -25.15 -23.64 -12.01
C SER A 113 -26.08 -23.20 -10.84
N PRO A 114 -27.35 -23.60 -10.81
CA PRO A 114 -28.28 -23.21 -9.74
C PRO A 114 -27.82 -23.63 -8.33
N VAL A 115 -26.85 -24.52 -8.22
CA VAL A 115 -26.28 -25.03 -6.96
C VAL A 115 -25.46 -23.98 -6.21
N ASP A 116 -25.03 -22.90 -6.88
CA ASP A 116 -24.20 -21.83 -6.28
C ASP A 116 -25.00 -20.81 -5.44
N ARG A 117 -26.34 -20.94 -5.36
CA ARG A 117 -27.13 -20.11 -4.43
C ARG A 117 -27.14 -20.69 -3.01
N ASP A 118 -27.08 -22.00 -2.85
CA ASP A 118 -27.21 -22.65 -1.54
C ASP A 118 -25.90 -22.66 -0.74
N THR A 119 -24.74 -22.49 -1.39
CA THR A 119 -23.42 -22.46 -0.73
C THR A 119 -23.05 -21.11 -0.12
N VAL A 120 -23.63 -20.00 -0.58
CA VAL A 120 -23.43 -18.70 0.06
C VAL A 120 -24.31 -18.58 1.31
N ASP A 121 -25.49 -19.20 1.31
CA ASP A 121 -26.38 -19.27 2.46
C ASP A 121 -25.97 -20.35 3.49
N ASN A 122 -25.14 -21.34 3.11
CA ASN A 122 -24.66 -22.42 3.98
C ASN A 122 -23.13 -22.48 4.15
N LEU A 123 -22.39 -21.39 3.91
CA LEU A 123 -21.03 -21.31 4.44
C LEU A 123 -21.18 -21.25 5.97
N PRO A 124 -20.71 -22.26 6.75
CA PRO A 124 -20.71 -22.12 8.19
C PRO A 124 -19.87 -20.89 8.50
N PHE A 125 -20.53 -19.85 9.00
CA PHE A 125 -19.92 -18.70 9.63
C PHE A 125 -19.09 -19.22 10.81
N PHE A 126 -17.89 -19.69 10.53
CA PHE A 126 -16.92 -20.18 11.50
C PHE A 126 -15.68 -19.29 11.44
N ILE A 127 -15.89 -17.99 11.65
CA ILE A 127 -14.90 -17.20 12.36
C ILE A 127 -15.19 -17.44 13.84
N GLU A 128 -14.82 -18.62 14.33
CA GLU A 128 -14.60 -18.76 15.76
C GLU A 128 -13.41 -17.87 16.08
N ASN A 129 -13.68 -16.84 16.88
CA ASN A 129 -12.67 -16.10 17.60
C ASN A 129 -11.77 -17.11 18.35
N LYS A 130 -10.66 -17.52 17.73
CA LYS A 130 -9.51 -18.02 18.49
C LYS A 130 -8.85 -16.81 19.14
N THR A 131 -9.53 -16.35 20.17
CA THR A 131 -9.00 -15.59 21.29
C THR A 131 -7.64 -16.17 21.66
N TYR A 132 -6.66 -15.28 21.71
CA TYR A 132 -5.41 -15.44 22.43
C TYR A 132 -5.61 -16.15 23.77
N GLN A 133 -5.37 -17.45 23.81
CA GLN A 133 -5.27 -18.27 25.02
C GLN A 133 -4.19 -19.33 24.75
N THR A 134 -2.95 -18.88 24.59
CA THR A 134 -1.79 -19.77 24.67
C THR A 134 -1.60 -20.14 26.14
N LYS A 135 -2.05 -21.36 26.46
CA LYS A 135 -1.60 -22.27 27.52
C LYS A 135 -0.60 -21.68 28.53
N VAL A 136 -1.11 -21.34 29.72
CA VAL A 136 -0.34 -21.41 30.97
C VAL A 136 -1.06 -22.38 31.89
N SER A 137 -0.89 -23.67 31.66
CA SER A 137 -1.12 -24.74 32.65
C SER A 137 -0.87 -26.11 32.02
N ASP A 138 0.40 -26.43 31.78
CA ASP A 138 0.89 -27.82 31.68
C ASP A 138 2.23 -27.91 32.45
N ALA A 139 2.26 -27.34 33.65
CA ALA A 139 3.33 -27.49 34.63
C ALA A 139 2.68 -27.62 36.01
N LEU A 140 2.13 -28.80 36.30
CA LEU A 140 1.89 -29.40 37.63
C LEU A 140 0.87 -30.53 37.46
N PHE A 141 1.34 -31.73 37.15
CA PHE A 141 1.17 -32.97 37.91
C PHE A 141 1.80 -34.14 37.13
#